data_AF-A0A2M8Q560-F1
#
_entry.id   AF-A0A2M8Q560-F1
#
_cell.length_a   1.000
_cell.length_b   1.000
_cell.length_c   1.000
_cell.angle_alpha   90.00
_cell.angle_beta   90.00
_cell.angle_gamma   90.00
#
_symmetry.space_group_name_H-M   'P 1'
#
loop_
_entity.id
_entity.type
_entity.pdbx_description
1 polymer ?
#
loop_
_entity_poly.entity_id
_entity_poly.type
_entity_poly.pdbx_seq_one_letter_code
_entity_poly.pdbx_strand_id
1 'polypeptide(L)'
;MNQESIQEKLNERFQKQFDRNTKRRRLQLRVLQNWWLIAVLILGIYAGLPIAAPVMMKAGITQPAETIYNIYGFACHQFAFRSVFLFGEQTFYPRESAQSNLTSFEARAAQSEQFRAEYSRQSGIPLDELTPERLTNELTIWSPELQFAARNFVGDEQMGYKIALCQRDIAIYLTMVIAGAIYGLFLRRRLRPVPLWLYVLLGLGPIALDGFSQLLGYPPFELWEPRETTPFFRILTGSLFGLMNVWLAFPYLNASIQESIESLSRQLEQAKAEFHAMLERTKAATQES
;
A
#
# COMPACT_ATOMS: atom_id res chain seq x y z
N MET A 1 -55.35 -22.73 17.76
CA MET A 1 -54.49 -21.53 17.90
C MET A 1 -55.36 -20.34 17.51
N ASN A 2 -55.63 -19.40 18.42
CA ASN A 2 -56.55 -18.28 18.15
C ASN A 2 -55.96 -17.32 17.10
N GLN A 3 -56.79 -16.63 16.31
CA GLN A 3 -56.35 -15.68 15.27
C GLN A 3 -55.41 -14.60 15.84
N GLU A 4 -55.67 -14.18 17.07
CA GLU A 4 -54.86 -13.22 17.83
C GLU A 4 -53.40 -13.69 18.01
N SER A 5 -53.19 -14.97 18.33
CA SER A 5 -51.85 -15.57 18.49
C SER A 5 -51.09 -15.69 17.16
N ILE A 6 -51.81 -15.85 16.04
CA ILE A 6 -51.22 -15.87 14.71
C ILE A 6 -50.76 -14.45 14.32
N GLN A 7 -51.60 -13.45 14.57
CA GLN A 7 -51.33 -12.05 14.27
C GLN A 7 -50.15 -11.50 15.09
N GLU A 8 -50.07 -11.86 16.37
CA GLU A 8 -48.97 -11.50 17.26
C GLU A 8 -47.62 -12.05 16.74
N LYS A 9 -47.58 -13.35 16.38
CA LYS A 9 -46.37 -13.98 15.82
C LYS A 9 -45.96 -13.39 14.47
N LEU A 10 -46.92 -13.01 13.63
CA LEU A 10 -46.66 -12.33 12.35
C LEU A 10 -46.06 -10.94 12.58
N ASN A 11 -46.64 -10.14 13.48
CA ASN A 11 -46.12 -8.83 13.85
C ASN A 11 -44.72 -8.92 14.44
N GLU A 12 -44.46 -9.89 15.32
CA GLU A 12 -43.14 -10.09 15.93
C GLU A 12 -42.08 -10.46 14.88
N ARG A 13 -42.42 -11.35 13.93
CA ARG A 13 -41.53 -11.70 12.81
C ARG A 13 -41.25 -10.49 11.93
N PHE A 14 -42.27 -9.71 11.61
CA PHE A 14 -42.13 -8.51 10.78
C PHE A 14 -41.29 -7.44 11.48
N GLN A 15 -41.53 -7.18 12.77
CA GLN A 15 -40.73 -6.29 13.61
C GLN A 15 -39.26 -6.70 13.58
N LYS A 16 -38.96 -7.97 13.87
CA LYS A 16 -37.59 -8.51 13.83
C LYS A 16 -36.95 -8.32 12.46
N GLN A 17 -37.69 -8.55 11.39
CA GLN A 17 -37.21 -8.37 10.02
C GLN A 17 -36.94 -6.89 9.70
N PHE A 18 -37.84 -5.99 10.09
CA PHE A 18 -37.68 -4.55 9.95
C PHE A 18 -36.47 -4.03 10.73
N ASP A 19 -36.33 -4.40 11.99
CA ASP A 19 -35.20 -4.00 12.85
C ASP A 19 -33.87 -4.48 12.29
N ARG A 20 -33.81 -5.74 11.83
CA ARG A 20 -32.63 -6.31 11.18
C ARG A 20 -32.25 -5.55 9.91
N ASN A 21 -33.22 -5.26 9.04
CA ASN A 21 -33.00 -4.54 7.79
C ASN A 21 -32.56 -3.09 8.04
N THR A 22 -33.21 -2.41 8.99
CA THR A 22 -32.87 -1.04 9.43
C THR A 22 -31.47 -0.98 10.02
N LYS A 23 -31.10 -1.93 10.89
CA LYS A 23 -29.75 -2.03 11.46
C LYS A 23 -28.69 -2.23 10.37
N ARG A 24 -28.95 -3.13 9.40
CA ARG A 24 -28.06 -3.38 8.26
C ARG A 24 -27.86 -2.11 7.41
N ARG A 25 -28.94 -1.41 7.06
CA ARG A 25 -28.89 -0.16 6.28
C ARG A 25 -28.14 0.95 7.02
N ARG A 26 -28.38 1.12 8.33
CA ARG A 26 -27.62 2.07 9.16
C ARG A 26 -26.13 1.75 9.19
N LEU A 27 -25.77 0.47 9.27
CA LEU A 27 -24.36 0.05 9.18
C LEU A 27 -23.76 0.40 7.82
N GLN A 28 -24.47 0.10 6.72
CA GLN A 28 -24.02 0.46 5.36
C GLN A 28 -23.80 1.97 5.23
N LEU A 29 -24.73 2.80 5.73
CA LEU A 29 -24.57 4.25 5.73
C LEU A 29 -23.34 4.71 6.51
N ARG A 30 -23.09 4.14 7.71
CA ARG A 30 -21.89 4.47 8.50
C ARG A 30 -20.60 4.11 7.75
N VAL A 31 -20.57 2.94 7.10
CA VAL A 31 -19.42 2.52 6.28
C VAL A 31 -19.18 3.49 5.13
N LEU A 32 -20.23 3.82 4.37
CA LEU A 32 -20.13 4.77 3.26
C LEU A 32 -19.76 6.17 3.71
N GLN A 33 -20.29 6.66 4.85
CA GLN A 33 -19.94 7.99 5.35
C GLN A 33 -18.45 8.08 5.77
N ASN A 34 -17.89 6.98 6.28
CA ASN A 34 -16.52 6.86 6.76
C ASN A 34 -15.56 6.16 5.77
N TRP A 35 -15.95 6.05 4.50
CA TRP A 35 -15.18 5.32 3.49
C TRP A 35 -13.72 5.79 3.38
N TRP A 36 -13.48 7.10 3.49
CA TRP A 36 -12.14 7.68 3.36
C TRP A 36 -11.22 7.25 4.50
N LEU A 37 -11.75 7.14 5.72
CA LEU A 37 -10.99 6.69 6.88
C LEU A 37 -10.64 5.22 6.73
N ILE A 38 -11.60 4.41 6.27
CA ILE A 38 -11.36 3.00 5.96
C ILE A 38 -10.25 2.86 4.90
N ALA A 39 -10.32 3.64 3.82
CA ALA A 39 -9.29 3.65 2.78
C ALA A 39 -7.91 4.05 3.32
N VAL A 40 -7.83 5.12 4.12
CA VAL A 40 -6.57 5.58 4.74
C VAL A 40 -6.03 4.55 5.74
N LEU A 41 -6.88 3.89 6.52
CA LEU A 41 -6.47 2.84 7.46
C LEU A 41 -5.92 1.62 6.72
N ILE A 42 -6.58 1.17 5.65
CA ILE A 42 -6.09 0.07 4.82
C ILE A 42 -4.73 0.42 4.20
N LEU A 43 -4.60 1.61 3.62
CA LEU A 43 -3.33 2.11 3.07
C LEU A 43 -2.26 2.25 4.15
N GLY A 44 -2.64 2.69 5.36
CA GLY A 44 -1.74 2.87 6.49
C GLY A 44 -1.19 1.55 7.02
N ILE A 45 -2.04 0.52 7.12
CA ILE A 45 -1.61 -0.84 7.46
C ILE A 45 -0.66 -1.37 6.39
N TYR A 46 -1.02 -1.21 5.11
CA TYR A 46 -0.18 -1.64 4.00
C TYR A 46 1.18 -0.92 3.95
N ALA A 47 1.22 0.40 4.20
CA ALA A 47 2.47 1.15 4.23
C ALA A 47 3.29 0.89 5.52
N GLY A 48 2.62 0.62 6.65
CA GLY A 48 3.25 0.44 7.96
C GLY A 48 3.91 -0.92 8.13
N LEU A 49 3.33 -2.00 7.58
CA LEU A 49 3.89 -3.35 7.72
C LEU A 49 5.32 -3.48 7.18
N PRO A 50 5.68 -2.97 5.98
CA PRO A 50 7.05 -2.99 5.48
C PRO A 50 8.07 -2.28 6.36
N ILE A 51 7.63 -1.25 7.09
CA ILE A 51 8.46 -0.49 8.04
C ILE A 51 8.61 -1.28 9.35
N ALA A 52 7.59 -2.04 9.75
CA ALA A 52 7.65 -2.89 10.94
C ALA A 52 8.65 -4.05 10.80
N ALA A 53 8.90 -4.56 9.59
CA ALA A 53 9.84 -5.66 9.35
C ALA A 53 11.26 -5.38 9.89
N PRO A 54 11.95 -4.27 9.54
CA PRO A 54 13.26 -3.97 10.12
C PRO A 54 13.23 -3.66 11.62
N VAL A 55 12.11 -3.18 12.17
CA VAL A 55 11.94 -3.01 13.63
C VAL A 55 11.95 -4.38 14.32
N MET A 56 11.25 -5.36 13.76
CA MET A 56 11.24 -6.74 14.26
C MET A 56 12.62 -7.39 14.13
N MET A 57 13.33 -7.18 13.01
CA MET A 57 14.70 -7.64 12.85
C MET A 57 15.63 -7.08 13.92
N LYS A 58 15.57 -5.75 14.18
CA LYS A 58 16.37 -5.11 15.21
C LYS A 58 16.03 -5.61 16.62
N ALA A 59 14.78 -6.01 16.86
CA ALA A 59 14.34 -6.60 18.12
C ALA A 59 14.66 -8.12 18.25
N GLY A 60 15.30 -8.74 17.24
CA GLY A 60 15.58 -10.18 17.22
C GLY A 60 14.36 -11.07 16.91
N ILE A 61 13.24 -10.48 16.48
CA ILE A 61 11.99 -11.17 16.16
C ILE A 61 11.98 -11.50 14.66
N THR A 62 12.69 -12.56 14.27
CA THR A 62 12.97 -12.86 12.85
C THR A 62 11.79 -13.43 12.09
N GLN A 63 11.10 -14.45 12.62
CA GLN A 63 10.04 -15.17 11.88
C GLN A 63 8.88 -14.27 11.42
N PRO A 64 8.34 -13.36 12.25
CA PRO A 64 7.32 -12.41 11.80
C PRO A 64 7.86 -11.43 10.75
N ALA A 65 9.12 -10.98 10.87
CA ALA A 65 9.74 -10.09 9.90
C ALA A 65 9.90 -10.77 8.52
N GLU A 66 10.39 -12.01 8.50
CA GLU A 66 10.51 -12.84 7.30
C GLU A 66 9.17 -13.05 6.60
N THR A 67 8.10 -13.26 7.38
CA THR A 67 6.74 -13.36 6.83
C THR A 67 6.34 -12.08 6.10
N ILE A 68 6.67 -10.90 6.65
CA ILE A 68 6.41 -9.62 5.99
C ILE A 68 7.25 -9.51 4.71
N TYR A 69 8.55 -9.80 4.74
CA TYR A 69 9.39 -9.78 3.54
C TYR A 69 8.82 -10.68 2.44
N ASN A 70 8.40 -11.90 2.78
CA ASN A 70 7.85 -12.86 1.84
C ASN A 70 6.54 -12.38 1.19
N ILE A 71 5.60 -11.84 1.98
CA ILE A 71 4.33 -11.31 1.47
C ILE A 71 4.59 -10.15 0.48
N TYR A 72 5.48 -9.22 0.84
CA TYR A 72 5.77 -8.07 0.00
C TYR A 72 6.68 -8.39 -1.19
N GLY A 73 7.37 -9.54 -1.18
CA GLY A 73 8.21 -10.00 -2.27
C GLY A 73 7.44 -10.28 -3.57
N PHE A 74 6.11 -10.44 -3.51
CA PHE A 74 5.24 -10.53 -4.69
C PHE A 74 4.95 -9.17 -5.33
N ALA A 75 4.94 -8.10 -4.53
CA ALA A 75 4.62 -6.75 -5.01
C ALA A 75 5.87 -5.95 -5.40
N CYS A 76 7.01 -6.25 -4.78
CA CYS A 76 8.25 -5.53 -4.95
C CYS A 76 9.44 -6.48 -5.04
N HIS A 77 10.45 -6.13 -5.84
CA HIS A 77 11.69 -6.90 -5.91
C HIS A 77 12.57 -6.79 -4.67
N GLN A 78 12.32 -5.80 -3.80
CA GLN A 78 13.01 -5.61 -2.52
C GLN A 78 14.55 -5.53 -2.62
N PHE A 79 15.08 -5.11 -3.77
CA PHE A 79 16.52 -4.95 -3.93
C PHE A 79 17.07 -4.01 -2.86
N ALA A 80 18.08 -4.49 -2.12
CA ALA A 80 18.71 -3.75 -1.04
C ALA A 80 19.15 -2.35 -1.49
N PHE A 81 19.81 -2.22 -2.64
CA PHE A 81 20.26 -0.92 -3.17
C PHE A 81 19.14 0.03 -3.64
N ARG A 82 17.87 -0.41 -3.63
CA ARG A 82 16.68 0.42 -3.88
C ARG A 82 15.77 0.51 -2.66
N SER A 83 16.16 -0.03 -1.51
CA SER A 83 15.36 -0.04 -0.28
C SER A 83 15.78 1.08 0.68
N VAL A 84 14.96 1.28 1.70
CA VAL A 84 15.24 2.16 2.84
C VAL A 84 15.77 1.31 3.98
N PHE A 85 16.93 1.65 4.52
CA PHE A 85 17.52 0.98 5.67
C PHE A 85 17.22 1.75 6.95
N LEU A 86 16.89 1.01 8.01
CA LEU A 86 16.72 1.54 9.36
C LEU A 86 17.78 0.95 10.29
N PHE A 87 18.17 1.71 11.31
CA PHE A 87 19.10 1.29 12.38
C PHE A 87 20.55 1.05 11.96
N GLY A 88 20.96 1.54 10.78
CA GLY A 88 22.34 1.48 10.31
C GLY A 88 22.98 2.85 10.12
N GLU A 89 24.17 2.86 9.53
CA GLU A 89 24.96 4.09 9.28
C GLU A 89 24.32 5.03 8.24
N GLN A 90 23.61 4.49 7.26
CA GLN A 90 22.99 5.24 6.17
C GLN A 90 21.58 4.72 5.85
N THR A 91 20.69 5.63 5.45
CA THR A 91 19.29 5.30 5.12
C THR A 91 19.12 4.66 3.74
N PHE A 92 20.04 4.90 2.81
CA PHE A 92 19.99 4.38 1.45
C PHE A 92 21.38 3.91 1.06
N TYR A 93 21.53 2.87 0.24
CA TYR A 93 22.83 2.51 -0.34
C TYR A 93 22.60 2.33 -1.84
N PRO A 94 22.58 3.40 -2.64
CA PRO A 94 22.36 3.28 -4.07
C PRO A 94 23.56 2.61 -4.74
N ARG A 95 23.35 2.06 -5.95
CA ARG A 95 24.48 1.55 -6.74
C ARG A 95 25.43 2.68 -7.11
N GLU A 96 26.71 2.36 -7.28
CA GLU A 96 27.73 3.30 -7.73
C GLU A 96 27.36 4.00 -9.05
N SER A 97 26.72 3.28 -9.97
CA SER A 97 26.22 3.83 -11.24
C SER A 97 25.15 4.92 -11.09
N ALA A 98 24.55 5.08 -9.91
CA ALA A 98 23.63 6.19 -9.62
C ALA A 98 24.34 7.53 -9.39
N GLN A 99 25.69 7.53 -9.24
CA GLN A 99 26.54 8.71 -9.09
C GLN A 99 26.07 9.68 -7.99
N SER A 100 25.68 9.13 -6.83
CA SER A 100 25.25 9.92 -5.67
C SER A 100 26.39 10.19 -4.69
N ASN A 101 26.26 11.21 -3.85
CA ASN A 101 27.21 11.52 -2.76
C ASN A 101 27.10 10.59 -1.54
N LEU A 102 26.52 9.41 -1.72
CA LEU A 102 26.17 8.44 -0.70
C LEU A 102 27.10 7.22 -0.85
N THR A 103 27.42 6.54 0.26
CA THR A 103 28.17 5.27 0.18
C THR A 103 27.42 4.29 -0.71
N SER A 104 28.11 3.72 -1.70
CA SER A 104 27.51 2.82 -2.67
C SER A 104 27.14 1.48 -2.04
N PHE A 105 26.18 0.79 -2.64
CA PHE A 105 25.83 -0.57 -2.26
C PHE A 105 27.02 -1.50 -2.40
N GLU A 106 27.75 -1.40 -3.51
CA GLU A 106 28.89 -2.24 -3.82
C GLU A 106 29.96 -2.15 -2.74
N ALA A 107 30.35 -0.93 -2.35
CA ALA A 107 31.36 -0.70 -1.32
C ALA A 107 30.94 -1.21 0.06
N ARG A 108 29.65 -1.06 0.40
CA ARG A 108 29.14 -1.42 1.72
C ARG A 108 28.82 -2.91 1.85
N ALA A 109 28.12 -3.46 0.86
CA ALA A 109 27.70 -4.86 0.83
C ALA A 109 28.90 -5.81 0.73
N ALA A 110 29.97 -5.40 0.05
CA ALA A 110 31.21 -6.18 -0.01
C ALA A 110 31.90 -6.37 1.35
N GLN A 111 31.62 -5.49 2.33
CA GLN A 111 32.15 -5.60 3.70
C GLN A 111 31.22 -6.40 4.62
N SER A 112 29.98 -6.66 4.20
CA SER A 112 28.99 -7.39 4.99
C SER A 112 29.22 -8.90 4.87
N GLU A 113 29.48 -9.57 5.99
CA GLU A 113 29.60 -11.03 6.04
C GLU A 113 28.28 -11.69 5.60
N GLN A 114 27.14 -11.14 6.04
CA GLN A 114 25.81 -11.64 5.69
C GLN A 114 25.55 -11.51 4.19
N PHE A 115 25.91 -10.38 3.57
CA PHE A 115 25.76 -10.21 2.13
C PHE A 115 26.72 -11.11 1.35
N ARG A 116 27.99 -11.22 1.76
CA ARG A 116 28.98 -12.11 1.13
C ARG A 116 28.52 -13.57 1.15
N ALA A 117 27.98 -14.03 2.28
CA ALA A 117 27.43 -15.37 2.40
C ALA A 117 26.23 -15.60 1.47
N GLU A 118 25.33 -14.61 1.36
CA GLU A 118 24.21 -14.68 0.44
C GLU A 118 24.66 -14.66 -1.03
N TYR A 119 25.64 -13.82 -1.39
CA TYR A 119 26.19 -13.78 -2.75
C TYR A 119 26.93 -15.08 -3.10
N SER A 120 27.70 -15.65 -2.15
CA SER A 120 28.33 -16.97 -2.28
C SER A 120 27.30 -18.05 -2.61
N ARG A 121 26.17 -18.04 -1.90
CA ARG A 121 25.06 -18.98 -2.13
C ARG A 121 24.46 -18.86 -3.53
N GLN A 122 24.34 -17.65 -4.08
CA GLN A 122 23.78 -17.43 -5.41
C GLN A 122 24.77 -17.73 -6.54
N SER A 123 26.04 -17.35 -6.35
CA SER A 123 27.08 -17.46 -7.37
C SER A 123 27.79 -18.82 -7.39
N GLY A 124 27.74 -19.57 -6.29
CA GLY A 124 28.53 -20.79 -6.10
C GLY A 124 30.02 -20.54 -5.82
N ILE A 125 30.46 -19.26 -5.75
CA ILE A 125 31.84 -18.92 -5.40
C ILE A 125 32.03 -19.15 -3.89
N PRO A 126 33.06 -19.89 -3.46
CA PRO A 126 33.35 -20.09 -2.03
C PRO A 126 33.55 -18.78 -1.27
N LEU A 127 33.05 -18.71 -0.04
CA LEU A 127 33.06 -17.48 0.78
C LEU A 127 34.47 -16.96 1.08
N ASP A 128 35.44 -17.86 1.25
CA ASP A 128 36.86 -17.56 1.47
C ASP A 128 37.52 -16.93 0.25
N GLU A 129 37.05 -17.24 -0.95
CA GLU A 129 37.52 -16.61 -2.18
C GLU A 129 36.86 -15.26 -2.49
N LEU A 130 35.71 -14.96 -1.87
CA LEU A 130 34.99 -13.69 -2.02
C LEU A 130 35.59 -12.63 -1.11
N THR A 131 36.79 -12.15 -1.42
CA THR A 131 37.38 -10.99 -0.74
C THR A 131 36.52 -9.74 -0.98
N PRO A 132 36.52 -8.74 -0.07
CA PRO A 132 35.76 -7.50 -0.29
C PRO A 132 36.11 -6.81 -1.61
N GLU A 133 37.38 -6.82 -2.02
CA GLU A 133 37.82 -6.26 -3.30
C GLU A 133 37.24 -7.03 -4.49
N ARG A 134 37.34 -8.37 -4.49
CA ARG A 134 36.74 -9.20 -5.55
C ARG A 134 35.24 -8.95 -5.64
N LEU A 135 34.54 -9.02 -4.51
CA LEU A 135 33.09 -8.85 -4.50
C LEU A 135 32.68 -7.45 -4.96
N THR A 136 33.40 -6.39 -4.56
CA THR A 136 33.10 -5.03 -5.05
C THR A 136 33.10 -4.98 -6.58
N ASN A 137 34.08 -5.61 -7.23
CA ASN A 137 34.15 -5.69 -8.70
C ASN A 137 32.99 -6.51 -9.30
N GLU A 138 32.66 -7.66 -8.72
CA GLU A 138 31.54 -8.50 -9.17
C GLU A 138 30.19 -7.74 -9.11
N LEU A 139 29.98 -6.92 -8.07
CA LEU A 139 28.74 -6.17 -7.87
C LEU A 139 28.57 -4.98 -8.83
N THR A 140 29.63 -4.57 -9.56
CA THR A 140 29.50 -3.54 -10.61
C THR A 140 28.63 -4.03 -11.77
N ILE A 141 28.61 -5.33 -12.02
CA ILE A 141 27.85 -5.95 -13.10
C ILE A 141 26.43 -6.26 -12.61
N TRP A 142 25.43 -5.91 -13.43
CA TRP A 142 24.03 -6.25 -13.14
C TRP A 142 23.74 -7.71 -13.46
N SER A 143 24.15 -8.62 -12.58
CA SER A 143 24.03 -10.06 -12.78
C SER A 143 22.79 -10.68 -12.10
N PRO A 144 22.34 -11.88 -12.51
CA PRO A 144 21.32 -12.63 -11.80
C PRO A 144 21.69 -12.91 -10.33
N GLU A 145 22.97 -13.20 -10.06
CA GLU A 145 23.48 -13.49 -8.72
C GLU A 145 23.31 -12.27 -7.82
N LEU A 146 23.67 -11.08 -8.31
CA LEU A 146 23.43 -9.81 -7.62
C LEU A 146 21.93 -9.57 -7.39
N GLN A 147 21.08 -9.81 -8.39
CA GLN A 147 19.64 -9.62 -8.27
C GLN A 147 19.04 -10.44 -7.14
N PHE A 148 19.35 -11.74 -7.10
CA PHE A 148 18.85 -12.63 -6.06
C PHE A 148 19.48 -12.32 -4.71
N ALA A 149 20.79 -12.06 -4.65
CA ALA A 149 21.47 -11.75 -3.40
C ALA A 149 20.95 -10.44 -2.78
N ALA A 150 20.84 -9.37 -3.57
CA ALA A 150 20.30 -8.09 -3.11
C ALA A 150 18.81 -8.16 -2.73
N ARG A 151 18.03 -9.04 -3.38
CA ARG A 151 16.64 -9.32 -3.00
C ARG A 151 16.56 -10.04 -1.66
N ASN A 152 17.39 -11.04 -1.42
CA ASN A 152 17.31 -11.86 -0.20
C ASN A 152 18.03 -11.23 1.00
N PHE A 153 19.02 -10.37 0.75
CA PHE A 153 19.75 -9.70 1.82
C PHE A 153 18.85 -8.76 2.62
N VAL A 154 18.60 -9.09 3.88
CA VAL A 154 17.74 -8.31 4.80
C VAL A 154 18.49 -7.12 5.41
N GLY A 155 19.78 -7.27 5.66
CA GLY A 155 20.60 -6.27 6.35
C GLY A 155 21.49 -6.87 7.43
N ASP A 156 22.24 -6.01 8.10
CA ASP A 156 23.14 -6.34 9.20
C ASP A 156 23.21 -5.16 10.20
N GLU A 157 23.94 -5.32 11.29
CA GLU A 157 24.02 -4.30 12.35
C GLU A 157 24.58 -2.95 11.88
N GLN A 158 25.40 -2.93 10.83
CA GLN A 158 26.09 -1.72 10.39
C GLN A 158 25.39 -1.09 9.17
N MET A 159 24.89 -1.88 8.21
CA MET A 159 23.99 -1.38 7.16
C MET A 159 22.61 -1.01 7.70
N GLY A 160 22.22 -1.62 8.82
CA GLY A 160 20.84 -1.64 9.29
C GLY A 160 20.03 -2.69 8.55
N TYR A 161 18.72 -2.67 8.75
CA TYR A 161 17.77 -3.58 8.12
C TYR A 161 16.90 -2.84 7.11
N LYS A 162 16.75 -3.41 5.92
CA LYS A 162 15.95 -2.83 4.84
C LYS A 162 14.46 -2.94 5.15
N ILE A 163 13.63 -2.01 4.68
CA ILE A 163 12.17 -2.19 4.70
C ILE A 163 11.76 -3.21 3.63
N ALA A 164 10.56 -3.79 3.79
CA ALA A 164 10.04 -4.80 2.85
C ALA A 164 9.50 -4.23 1.51
N LEU A 165 9.75 -2.96 1.18
CA LEU A 165 9.37 -2.31 -0.08
C LEU A 165 10.52 -1.48 -0.62
N CYS A 166 10.51 -1.13 -1.90
CA CYS A 166 11.52 -0.21 -2.43
C CYS A 166 11.19 1.23 -2.02
N GLN A 167 12.18 2.12 -2.10
CA GLN A 167 12.06 3.56 -1.82
C GLN A 167 10.89 4.21 -2.58
N ARG A 168 10.67 3.79 -3.83
CA ARG A 168 9.59 4.34 -4.66
C ARG A 168 8.22 3.88 -4.18
N ASP A 169 8.05 2.58 -3.94
CA ASP A 169 6.77 2.01 -3.52
C ASP A 169 6.37 2.54 -2.15
N ILE A 170 7.30 2.56 -1.18
CA ILE A 170 6.98 3.11 0.15
C ILE A 170 6.63 4.60 0.07
N ALA A 171 7.30 5.38 -0.80
CA ALA A 171 6.97 6.78 -1.02
C ALA A 171 5.57 6.96 -1.64
N ILE A 172 5.17 6.11 -2.58
CA ILE A 172 3.80 6.09 -3.14
C ILE A 172 2.80 5.89 -2.01
N TYR A 173 2.91 4.79 -1.26
CA TYR A 173 1.89 4.43 -0.27
C TYR A 173 1.85 5.40 0.92
N LEU A 174 3.00 5.85 1.44
CA LEU A 174 3.03 6.87 2.51
C LEU A 174 2.41 8.19 2.04
N THR A 175 2.70 8.61 0.81
CA THR A 175 2.09 9.83 0.26
C THR A 175 0.59 9.65 0.07
N MET A 176 0.12 8.47 -0.34
CA MET A 176 -1.32 8.19 -0.44
C MET A 176 -2.01 8.23 0.93
N VAL A 177 -1.37 7.74 1.99
CA VAL A 177 -1.89 7.84 3.37
C VAL A 177 -2.02 9.31 3.79
N ILE A 178 -0.97 10.09 3.59
CA ILE A 178 -0.95 11.52 3.98
C ILE A 178 -1.95 12.31 3.15
N ALA A 179 -1.90 12.21 1.82
CA ALA A 179 -2.82 12.90 0.92
C ALA A 179 -4.27 12.47 1.15
N GLY A 180 -4.52 11.18 1.40
CA GLY A 180 -5.84 10.65 1.70
C GLY A 180 -6.40 11.18 3.02
N ALA A 181 -5.56 11.30 4.05
CA ALA A 181 -5.94 11.93 5.32
C ALA A 181 -6.24 13.43 5.13
N ILE A 182 -5.36 14.17 4.45
CA ILE A 182 -5.57 15.59 4.12
C ILE A 182 -6.87 15.77 3.33
N TYR A 183 -7.13 14.91 2.34
CA TYR A 183 -8.35 14.92 1.58
C TYR A 183 -9.58 14.73 2.48
N GLY A 184 -9.60 13.65 3.27
CA GLY A 184 -10.73 13.30 4.13
C GLY A 184 -11.04 14.36 5.18
N LEU A 185 -10.01 14.96 5.78
CA LEU A 185 -10.13 15.96 6.84
C LEU A 185 -10.49 17.36 6.31
N PHE A 186 -9.89 17.79 5.19
CA PHE A 186 -9.93 19.20 4.77
C PHE A 186 -10.54 19.43 3.39
N LEU A 187 -10.38 18.50 2.44
CA LEU A 187 -10.63 18.79 1.02
C LEU A 187 -11.84 18.06 0.43
N ARG A 188 -12.39 17.06 1.13
CA ARG A 188 -13.44 16.15 0.64
C ARG A 188 -14.67 16.83 0.03
N ARG A 189 -15.03 18.02 0.51
CA ARG A 189 -16.21 18.77 0.04
C ARG A 189 -15.93 19.74 -1.12
N ARG A 190 -14.67 20.02 -1.44
CA ARG A 190 -14.28 21.10 -2.35
C ARG A 190 -13.42 20.64 -3.51
N LEU A 191 -12.59 19.61 -3.30
CA LEU A 191 -11.62 19.16 -4.29
C LEU A 191 -12.32 18.38 -5.41
N ARG A 192 -12.14 18.86 -6.64
CA ARG A 192 -12.58 18.17 -7.85
C ARG A 192 -11.50 17.17 -8.30
N PRO A 193 -11.87 16.11 -9.03
CA PRO A 193 -10.89 15.21 -9.61
C PRO A 193 -9.93 15.97 -10.51
N VAL A 194 -8.65 15.58 -10.45
CA VAL A 194 -7.64 16.15 -11.35
C VAL A 194 -7.96 15.79 -12.81
N PRO A 195 -7.75 16.70 -13.78
CA PRO A 195 -7.90 16.37 -15.20
C PRO A 195 -6.94 15.24 -15.60
N LEU A 196 -7.42 14.29 -16.42
CA LEU A 196 -6.64 13.11 -16.81
C LEU A 196 -5.30 13.45 -17.47
N TRP A 197 -5.24 14.51 -18.29
CA TRP A 197 -3.98 14.93 -18.91
C TRP A 197 -2.94 15.38 -17.89
N LEU A 198 -3.35 16.04 -16.80
CA LEU A 198 -2.46 16.46 -15.73
C LEU A 198 -1.99 15.27 -14.89
N TYR A 199 -2.87 14.28 -14.68
CA TYR A 199 -2.51 12.98 -14.10
C TYR A 199 -1.48 12.23 -14.94
N VAL A 200 -1.68 12.16 -16.26
CA VAL A 200 -0.73 11.53 -17.16
C VAL A 200 0.60 12.27 -17.15
N LEU A 201 0.58 13.60 -17.23
CA LEU A 201 1.79 14.41 -17.30
C LEU A 201 2.60 14.41 -16.00
N LEU A 202 1.95 14.63 -14.85
CA LEU A 202 2.65 14.78 -13.57
C LEU A 202 2.72 13.48 -12.77
N GLY A 203 1.67 12.65 -12.81
CA GLY A 203 1.64 11.39 -12.09
C GLY A 203 2.42 10.31 -12.83
N LEU A 204 1.95 9.93 -14.02
CA LEU A 204 2.53 8.83 -14.79
C LEU A 204 3.83 9.21 -15.51
N GLY A 205 3.94 10.43 -16.03
CA GLY A 205 5.06 10.88 -16.85
C GLY A 205 6.42 10.65 -16.19
N PRO A 206 6.69 11.19 -14.99
CA PRO A 206 8.00 11.08 -14.36
C PRO A 206 8.38 9.64 -13.96
N ILE A 207 7.42 8.88 -13.41
CA ILE A 207 7.66 7.47 -13.02
C ILE A 207 7.83 6.56 -14.23
N ALA A 208 7.07 6.79 -15.30
CA ALA A 208 7.20 6.05 -16.55
C ALA A 208 8.52 6.39 -17.25
N LEU A 209 8.88 7.67 -17.36
CA LEU A 209 10.15 8.09 -17.94
C LEU A 209 11.32 7.45 -17.19
N ASP A 210 11.32 7.52 -15.86
CA ASP A 210 12.37 6.90 -15.04
C ASP A 210 12.38 5.36 -15.20
N GLY A 211 11.21 4.71 -15.12
CA GLY A 211 11.07 3.26 -15.27
C GLY A 211 11.50 2.74 -16.64
N PHE A 212 11.03 3.36 -17.73
CA PHE A 212 11.44 3.02 -19.09
C PHE A 212 12.91 3.35 -19.34
N SER A 213 13.42 4.45 -18.78
CA SER A 213 14.84 4.79 -18.89
C SER A 213 15.75 3.70 -18.31
N GLN A 214 15.35 3.10 -17.19
CA GLN A 214 16.08 1.99 -16.57
C GLN A 214 15.85 0.70 -17.36
N LEU A 215 14.61 0.35 -17.67
CA LEU A 215 14.25 -0.90 -18.35
C LEU A 215 14.98 -1.07 -19.70
N LEU A 216 15.02 0.00 -20.50
CA LEU A 216 15.62 -0.03 -21.83
C LEU A 216 17.15 0.04 -21.81
N GLY A 217 17.76 0.40 -20.68
CA GLY A 217 19.21 0.36 -20.48
C GLY A 217 19.74 -1.00 -20.02
N TYR A 218 18.86 -1.95 -19.68
CA TYR A 218 19.23 -3.30 -19.25
C TYR A 218 18.90 -4.35 -20.33
N PRO A 219 19.53 -5.55 -20.27
CA PRO A 219 19.14 -6.67 -21.11
C PRO A 219 17.64 -6.98 -20.99
N PRO A 220 16.93 -7.30 -22.09
CA PRO A 220 17.45 -7.61 -23.43
C PRO A 220 17.56 -6.40 -24.37
N PHE A 221 17.28 -5.17 -23.92
CA PHE A 221 17.13 -4.01 -24.81
C PHE A 221 18.44 -3.26 -25.06
N GLU A 222 19.19 -2.96 -23.99
CA GLU A 222 20.53 -2.34 -24.05
C GLU A 222 20.62 -1.11 -24.98
N LEU A 223 19.57 -0.27 -25.03
CA LEU A 223 19.52 0.89 -25.92
C LEU A 223 20.51 2.00 -25.52
N TRP A 224 20.94 2.02 -24.26
CA TRP A 224 21.95 2.91 -23.69
C TRP A 224 22.55 2.27 -22.45
N GLU A 225 23.55 2.94 -21.87
CA GLU A 225 24.25 2.45 -20.68
C GLU A 225 23.29 2.22 -19.49
N PRO A 226 23.43 1.09 -18.77
CA PRO A 226 22.65 0.80 -17.58
C PRO A 226 22.66 1.96 -16.59
N ARG A 227 21.47 2.53 -16.37
CA ARG A 227 21.28 3.67 -15.48
C ARG A 227 20.60 3.22 -14.19
N GLU A 228 21.10 3.69 -13.07
CA GLU A 228 20.38 3.68 -11.80
C GLU A 228 19.95 5.08 -11.39
N THR A 229 18.78 5.16 -10.76
CA THR A 229 18.21 6.42 -10.29
C THR A 229 18.49 6.62 -8.81
N THR A 230 18.90 7.84 -8.46
CA THR A 230 19.20 8.22 -7.08
C THR A 230 17.99 8.05 -6.14
N PRO A 231 18.22 7.87 -4.84
CA PRO A 231 17.13 7.72 -3.87
C PRO A 231 16.17 8.92 -3.85
N PHE A 232 16.70 10.14 -4.01
CA PHE A 232 15.88 11.35 -4.05
C PHE A 232 14.85 11.32 -5.19
N PHE A 233 15.28 11.02 -6.42
CA PHE A 233 14.37 10.94 -7.55
C PHE A 233 13.36 9.80 -7.41
N ARG A 234 13.75 8.65 -6.84
CA ARG A 234 12.83 7.53 -6.54
C ARG A 234 11.73 7.94 -5.57
N ILE A 235 12.07 8.67 -4.51
CA ILE A 235 11.10 9.20 -3.54
C ILE A 235 10.23 10.27 -4.18
N LEU A 236 10.82 11.24 -4.89
CA LEU A 236 10.08 12.34 -5.51
C LEU A 236 9.04 11.84 -6.52
N THR A 237 9.45 10.97 -7.45
CA THR A 237 8.56 10.39 -8.45
C THR A 237 7.49 9.50 -7.82
N GLY A 238 7.84 8.71 -6.80
CA GLY A 238 6.90 7.90 -6.05
C GLY A 238 5.86 8.74 -5.30
N SER A 239 6.29 9.78 -4.58
CA SER A 239 5.40 10.70 -3.88
C SER A 239 4.47 11.45 -4.83
N LEU A 240 5.00 11.95 -5.96
CA LEU A 240 4.18 12.63 -6.96
C LEU A 240 3.12 11.68 -7.54
N PHE A 241 3.50 10.45 -7.88
CA PHE A 241 2.56 9.44 -8.36
C PHE A 241 1.50 9.11 -7.31
N GLY A 242 1.88 8.89 -6.04
CA GLY A 242 0.95 8.63 -4.94
C GLY A 242 -0.03 9.78 -4.69
N LEU A 243 0.45 11.03 -4.72
CA LEU A 243 -0.38 12.22 -4.60
C LEU A 243 -1.40 12.31 -5.74
N MET A 244 -0.95 12.10 -6.97
CA MET A 244 -1.81 12.18 -8.16
C MET A 244 -2.86 11.05 -8.17
N ASN A 245 -2.53 9.86 -7.66
CA ASN A 245 -3.50 8.77 -7.48
C ASN A 245 -4.62 9.16 -6.51
N VAL A 246 -4.29 9.76 -5.36
CA VAL A 246 -5.31 10.23 -4.41
C VAL A 246 -6.13 11.37 -5.01
N TRP A 247 -5.48 12.36 -5.62
CA TRP A 247 -6.19 13.51 -6.22
C TRP A 247 -7.11 13.09 -7.37
N LEU A 248 -6.76 12.05 -8.11
CA LEU A 248 -7.68 11.48 -9.11
C LEU A 248 -8.79 10.66 -8.43
N ALA A 249 -8.42 9.59 -7.71
CA ALA A 249 -9.36 8.56 -7.30
C ALA A 249 -10.32 9.02 -6.20
N PHE A 250 -9.86 9.77 -5.19
CA PHE A 250 -10.67 10.07 -4.01
C PHE A 250 -11.86 11.00 -4.30
N PRO A 251 -11.71 12.06 -5.11
CA PRO A 251 -12.85 12.86 -5.58
C PRO A 251 -13.87 12.04 -6.39
N TYR A 252 -13.43 11.17 -7.30
CA TYR A 252 -14.32 10.29 -8.08
C TYR A 252 -15.07 9.30 -7.18
N LEU A 253 -14.36 8.63 -6.28
CA LEU A 253 -14.96 7.72 -5.30
C LEU A 253 -15.97 8.44 -4.40
N ASN A 254 -15.66 9.66 -3.95
CA ASN A 254 -16.60 10.43 -3.14
C ASN A 254 -17.89 10.72 -3.90
N ALA A 255 -17.83 11.13 -5.17
CA ALA A 255 -19.01 11.39 -5.98
C ALA A 255 -19.90 10.14 -6.09
N SER A 256 -19.33 8.99 -6.46
CA SER A 256 -20.07 7.72 -6.56
C SER A 256 -20.66 7.26 -5.22
N ILE A 257 -19.93 7.47 -4.12
CA ILE A 257 -20.40 7.10 -2.78
C ILE A 257 -21.53 8.02 -2.31
N GLN A 258 -21.53 9.31 -2.66
CA GLN A 258 -22.65 10.20 -2.31
C GLN A 258 -23.96 9.73 -2.97
N GLU A 259 -23.93 9.32 -4.23
CA GLU A 259 -25.11 8.76 -4.91
C GLU A 259 -25.64 7.51 -4.17
N SER A 260 -24.73 6.65 -3.71
CA SER A 260 -25.07 5.46 -2.92
C SER A 260 -25.67 5.82 -1.55
N ILE A 261 -25.12 6.83 -0.88
CA ILE A 261 -25.62 7.35 0.40
C ILE A 261 -27.04 7.91 0.23
N GLU A 262 -27.28 8.72 -0.81
CA GLU A 262 -28.59 9.29 -1.10
C GLU A 262 -29.64 8.20 -1.41
N SER A 263 -29.26 7.20 -2.21
CA SER A 263 -30.12 6.05 -2.51
C SER A 263 -30.49 5.26 -1.26
N LEU A 264 -29.50 4.89 -0.44
CA LEU A 264 -29.73 4.14 0.80
C LEU A 264 -30.54 4.93 1.84
N SER A 265 -30.31 6.24 1.93
CA SER A 265 -31.06 7.11 2.83
C SER A 265 -32.53 7.16 2.43
N ARG A 266 -32.85 7.30 1.13
CA ARG A 266 -34.23 7.26 0.64
C ARG A 266 -34.93 5.94 0.95
N GLN A 267 -34.27 4.81 0.69
CA GLN A 267 -34.84 3.49 0.99
C GLN A 267 -35.04 3.26 2.49
N LEU A 268 -34.19 3.85 3.34
CA LEU A 268 -34.35 3.76 4.80
C LEU A 268 -35.57 4.55 5.27
N GLU A 269 -35.79 5.76 4.74
CA GLU A 269 -36.97 6.56 5.06
C GLU A 269 -38.26 5.92 4.53
N GLN A 270 -38.24 5.35 3.32
CA GLN A 270 -39.38 4.59 2.78
C GLN A 270 -39.72 3.38 3.66
N ALA A 271 -38.73 2.58 4.05
CA ALA A 271 -38.97 1.42 4.91
C ALA A 271 -39.58 1.82 6.26
N LYS A 272 -39.12 2.93 6.87
CA LYS A 272 -39.71 3.45 8.11
C LYS A 272 -41.16 3.88 7.90
N ALA A 273 -41.45 4.60 6.81
CA ALA A 273 -42.80 5.06 6.49
C ALA A 273 -43.76 3.89 6.26
N GLU A 274 -43.35 2.88 5.50
CA GLU A 274 -44.12 1.65 5.27
C GLU A 274 -44.38 0.89 6.57
N PHE A 275 -43.36 0.79 7.42
CA PHE A 275 -43.47 0.15 8.73
C PHE A 275 -44.46 0.89 9.64
N HIS A 276 -44.41 2.23 9.70
CA HIS A 276 -45.38 3.05 10.44
C HIS A 276 -46.80 2.90 9.90
N ALA A 277 -46.98 2.98 8.58
CA ALA A 277 -48.28 2.80 7.94
C ALA A 277 -48.87 1.40 8.20
N MET A 278 -48.02 0.35 8.22
CA MET A 278 -48.46 -1.00 8.59
C MET A 278 -48.96 -1.05 10.03
N LEU A 279 -48.21 -0.47 10.98
CA LEU A 279 -48.62 -0.45 12.39
C LEU A 279 -49.96 0.27 12.60
N GLU A 280 -50.20 1.37 11.88
CA GLU A 280 -51.47 2.10 11.93
C GLU A 280 -52.63 1.25 11.39
N ARG A 281 -52.45 0.57 10.25
CA ARG A 281 -53.45 -0.34 9.69
C ARG A 281 -53.78 -1.51 10.62
N THR A 282 -52.76 -2.10 11.24
CA THR A 282 -52.96 -3.19 12.20
C THR A 282 -53.75 -2.71 13.42
N LYS A 283 -53.45 -1.52 13.95
CA LYS A 283 -54.20 -0.92 15.08
C LYS A 283 -55.68 -0.66 14.72
N ALA A 284 -55.95 -0.12 13.54
CA ALA A 284 -57.31 0.14 13.08
C ALA A 284 -58.12 -1.17 12.97
N ALA A 285 -57.54 -2.22 12.37
CA ALA A 285 -58.20 -3.51 12.21
C ALA A 285 -58.53 -4.21 13.55
N THR A 286 -57.73 -4.01 14.59
CA THR A 286 -58.01 -4.56 15.94
C THR A 286 -59.07 -3.75 16.69
N GLN A 287 -59.33 -2.49 16.32
CA GLN A 287 -60.39 -1.67 16.92
C GLN A 287 -61.79 -1.96 16.34
N GLU A 288 -61.85 -2.52 15.13
CA GLU A 288 -63.10 -2.87 14.44
C GLU A 288 -63.56 -4.34 14.69
N SER A 289 -62.71 -5.17 15.31
CA SER A 289 -62.97 -6.58 15.64
C SER A 289 -63.37 -6.78 17.10
#